data_AF-A0A1Y6G2R0-F1
#
_entry.id   AF-A0A1Y6G2R0-F1
#
_cell.length_a   1.000
_cell.length_b   1.000
_cell.length_c   1.000
_cell.angle_alpha   90.00
_cell.angle_beta   90.00
_cell.angle_gamma   90.00
#
_symmetry.space_group_name_H-M   'P 1'
#
loop_
_entity.id
_entity.type
_entity.pdbx_description
1 polymer ?
#
loop_
_entity_poly.entity_id
_entity_poly.type
_entity_poly.pdbx_seq_one_letter_code
_entity_poly.pdbx_strand_id
1 'polypeptide(L)'
;MSIDLERELKSEQNKNVSEYINKVLCLIEKEEINEAEAAWITKETVDGFREHVNPGFLEYRKTVTEGGQFAAVEWSDNGSCFKDVNGKVYIDCLGGFGIYNVGHRNPKVVKAVTDQLKRQALHSQDLLDPLRAMLAKILADITPGDLKYAFFTNSGTESVEAALKLAKMYSERTTFISTTRAFHGKSLGSLSGTAKGMFRKPFLPLIPGFRHVPFGDIDMMRKTFEVCAAVGEDVAAVLLEPIQGEGGIILPPENYLKQVRELCDQYGSLLIFDEVQTGMGRTGKMFAAELYEVVPDIICLAKAFGGGVMPAGAVVATENVFNSWFDNPFMHTTTFGGNPLACAAAIATIGVLIEEKLPERAAEVGAYFLEELKKAAKGHEDNVQEIRGQGLMIGIEFHQDEIGYDVSKGMFDRGVLVAGTLINSKTIRIEPALTISYDEVDKVVSTFKEVLVQINA
;
A
#
# COMPACT_ATOMS: atom_id res chain seq x y z
N MET A 1 -23.98 48.44 14.50
CA MET A 1 -23.71 48.49 13.04
C MET A 1 -22.68 47.46 12.58
N SER A 2 -21.61 47.12 13.32
CA SER A 2 -20.65 46.09 12.86
C SER A 2 -21.09 44.64 13.14
N ILE A 3 -21.73 44.36 14.28
CA ILE A 3 -22.14 43.00 14.68
C ILE A 3 -23.27 42.45 13.79
N ASP A 4 -24.18 43.30 13.32
CA ASP A 4 -25.30 42.88 12.47
C ASP A 4 -24.82 42.55 11.05
N LEU A 5 -23.87 43.32 10.52
CA LEU A 5 -23.24 43.05 9.22
C LEU A 5 -22.40 41.75 9.25
N GLU A 6 -21.65 41.50 10.33
CA GLU A 6 -20.92 40.23 10.52
C GLU A 6 -21.87 39.02 10.62
N ARG A 7 -23.03 39.19 11.26
CA ARG A 7 -24.06 38.13 11.34
C ARG A 7 -24.72 37.88 9.99
N GLU A 8 -25.03 38.92 9.23
CA GLU A 8 -25.60 38.82 7.89
C GLU A 8 -24.63 38.12 6.91
N LEU A 9 -23.35 38.52 6.89
CA LEU A 9 -22.32 37.90 6.07
C LEU A 9 -22.13 36.41 6.43
N LYS A 10 -22.11 36.08 7.73
CA LYS A 10 -22.01 34.68 8.17
C LYS A 10 -23.25 33.87 7.81
N SER A 11 -24.43 34.48 7.82
CA SER A 11 -25.68 33.85 7.38
C SER A 11 -25.66 33.55 5.87
N GLU A 12 -25.18 34.48 5.05
CA GLU A 12 -25.05 34.29 3.60
C GLU A 12 -24.00 33.22 3.28
N GLN A 13 -22.85 33.23 3.96
CA GLN A 13 -21.83 32.20 3.82
C GLN A 13 -22.35 30.81 4.18
N ASN A 14 -23.08 30.67 5.30
CA ASN A 14 -23.68 29.40 5.68
C ASN A 14 -24.70 28.89 4.66
N LYS A 15 -25.45 29.80 4.03
CA LYS A 15 -26.40 29.45 2.96
C LYS A 15 -25.66 28.89 1.74
N ASN A 16 -24.61 29.57 1.28
CA ASN A 16 -23.80 29.11 0.15
C ASN A 16 -23.17 27.73 0.41
N VAL A 17 -22.64 27.51 1.62
CA VAL A 17 -22.09 26.21 2.03
C VAL A 17 -23.17 25.13 2.03
N SER A 18 -24.36 25.42 2.56
CA SER A 18 -25.47 24.46 2.58
C SER A 18 -25.93 24.08 1.16
N GLU A 19 -26.05 25.04 0.25
CA GLU A 19 -26.38 24.79 -1.15
C GLU A 19 -25.34 23.91 -1.85
N TYR A 20 -24.05 24.19 -1.62
CA TYR A 20 -22.96 23.36 -2.15
C TYR A 20 -22.97 21.94 -1.57
N ILE A 21 -23.16 21.79 -0.25
CA ILE A 21 -23.27 20.48 0.41
C ILE A 21 -24.41 19.68 -0.20
N ASN A 22 -25.59 20.28 -0.36
CA ASN A 22 -26.74 19.59 -0.96
C ASN A 22 -26.44 19.13 -2.40
N LYS A 23 -25.75 19.96 -3.19
CA LYS A 23 -25.33 19.59 -4.54
C LYS A 23 -24.37 18.40 -4.54
N VAL A 24 -23.41 18.37 -3.60
CA VAL A 24 -22.46 17.25 -3.45
C VAL A 24 -23.16 15.97 -2.95
N LEU A 25 -24.09 16.07 -2.01
CA LEU A 25 -24.85 14.90 -1.53
C LEU A 25 -25.71 14.31 -2.65
N CYS A 26 -26.40 15.15 -3.44
CA CYS A 26 -27.12 14.70 -4.63
C CYS A 26 -26.20 14.04 -5.67
N LEU A 27 -24.92 14.43 -5.75
CA LEU A 27 -23.95 13.76 -6.62
C LEU A 27 -23.61 12.36 -6.09
N ILE A 28 -23.39 12.20 -4.79
CA ILE A 28 -23.03 10.91 -4.16
C ILE A 28 -24.15 9.87 -4.33
N GLU A 29 -25.41 10.29 -4.37
CA GLU A 29 -26.56 9.41 -4.57
C GLU A 29 -26.68 8.84 -6.00
N LYS A 30 -25.93 9.37 -6.97
CA LYS A 30 -26.05 8.98 -8.37
C LYS A 30 -25.15 7.81 -8.73
N GLU A 31 -25.70 6.85 -9.46
CA GLU A 31 -24.92 5.78 -10.10
C GLU A 31 -24.40 6.20 -11.48
N GLU A 32 -25.20 6.96 -12.23
CA GLU A 32 -24.88 7.49 -13.55
C GLU A 32 -24.99 9.01 -13.59
N ILE A 33 -24.16 9.63 -14.43
CA ILE A 33 -24.09 11.08 -14.63
C ILE A 33 -24.20 11.41 -16.12
N ASN A 34 -24.78 12.57 -16.44
CA ASN A 34 -24.81 13.09 -17.80
C ASN A 34 -23.57 13.94 -18.13
N GLU A 35 -23.41 14.35 -19.39
CA GLU A 35 -22.25 15.13 -19.85
C GLU A 35 -22.08 16.46 -19.11
N ALA A 36 -23.17 17.16 -18.80
CA ALA A 36 -23.10 18.44 -18.08
C ALA A 36 -22.62 18.24 -16.63
N GLU A 37 -23.00 17.13 -16.01
CA GLU A 37 -22.54 16.74 -14.68
C GLU A 37 -21.08 16.31 -14.70
N ALA A 38 -20.66 15.50 -15.68
CA ALA A 38 -19.27 15.13 -15.87
C ALA A 38 -18.36 16.36 -16.06
N ALA A 39 -18.80 17.34 -16.85
CA ALA A 39 -18.09 18.61 -17.03
C ALA A 39 -17.99 19.42 -15.73
N TRP A 40 -19.10 19.48 -14.96
CA TRP A 40 -19.10 20.15 -13.67
C TRP A 40 -18.16 19.46 -12.66
N ILE A 41 -18.25 18.13 -12.51
CA ILE A 41 -17.40 17.35 -11.61
C ILE A 41 -15.92 17.53 -11.97
N THR A 42 -15.59 17.47 -13.26
CA THR A 42 -14.22 17.67 -13.75
C THR A 42 -13.69 19.03 -13.33
N LYS A 43 -14.49 20.09 -13.56
CA LYS A 43 -14.11 21.45 -13.19
C LYS A 43 -13.90 21.61 -11.68
N GLU A 44 -14.88 21.22 -10.87
CA GLU A 44 -14.80 21.34 -9.41
C GLU A 44 -13.64 20.52 -8.84
N THR A 45 -13.35 19.35 -9.42
CA THR A 45 -12.22 18.52 -9.00
C THR A 45 -10.90 19.23 -9.28
N VAL A 46 -10.71 19.75 -10.50
CA VAL A 46 -9.46 20.46 -10.85
C VAL A 46 -9.29 21.73 -10.02
N ASP A 47 -10.34 22.54 -9.87
CA ASP A 47 -10.29 23.77 -9.07
C ASP A 47 -10.07 23.45 -7.58
N GLY A 48 -10.75 22.42 -7.06
CA GLY A 48 -10.55 21.95 -5.69
C GLY A 48 -9.13 21.45 -5.44
N PHE A 49 -8.53 20.71 -6.38
CA PHE A 49 -7.14 20.29 -6.25
C PHE A 49 -6.16 21.46 -6.29
N ARG A 50 -6.42 22.45 -7.15
CA ARG A 50 -5.60 23.66 -7.29
C ARG A 50 -5.62 24.52 -6.03
N GLU A 51 -6.82 24.79 -5.51
CA GLU A 51 -7.02 25.79 -4.46
C GLU A 51 -7.09 25.21 -3.05
N HIS A 52 -7.44 23.92 -2.90
CA HIS A 52 -7.82 23.35 -1.60
C HIS A 52 -7.16 22.01 -1.26
N VAL A 53 -6.46 21.36 -2.19
CA VAL A 53 -5.72 20.11 -1.92
C VAL A 53 -4.22 20.31 -2.07
N ASN A 54 -3.72 20.34 -3.31
CA ASN A 54 -2.31 20.63 -3.63
C ASN A 54 -2.16 20.80 -5.16
N PRO A 55 -1.79 22.01 -5.65
CA PRO A 55 -1.63 22.26 -7.08
C PRO A 55 -0.52 21.43 -7.73
N GLY A 56 0.49 20.99 -6.98
CA GLY A 56 1.57 20.15 -7.50
C GLY A 56 1.10 18.77 -8.00
N PHE A 57 -0.06 18.27 -7.55
CA PHE A 57 -0.63 17.05 -8.13
C PHE A 57 -1.12 17.26 -9.56
N LEU A 58 -1.56 18.46 -9.92
CA LEU A 58 -2.00 18.78 -11.28
C LEU A 58 -0.82 18.89 -12.24
N GLU A 59 0.36 19.27 -11.75
CA GLU A 59 1.60 19.30 -12.53
C GLU A 59 2.21 17.90 -12.70
N TYR A 60 2.14 17.06 -11.66
CA TYR A 60 2.78 15.74 -11.66
C TYR A 60 1.95 14.65 -12.34
N ARG A 61 0.62 14.69 -12.22
CA ARG A 61 -0.22 13.57 -12.66
C ARG A 61 -0.33 13.53 -14.18
N LYS A 62 0.02 12.39 -14.77
CA LYS A 62 -0.27 12.05 -16.19
C LYS A 62 -1.76 12.14 -16.57
N THR A 63 -2.64 12.13 -15.57
CA THR A 63 -4.09 12.24 -15.77
C THR A 63 -4.53 13.66 -16.11
N VAL A 64 -3.64 14.65 -16.04
CA VAL A 64 -3.89 16.05 -16.37
C VAL A 64 -2.98 16.45 -17.53
N THR A 65 -3.55 16.94 -18.63
CA THR A 65 -2.74 17.45 -19.76
C THR A 65 -2.10 18.79 -19.42
N GLU A 66 -0.99 19.13 -20.07
CA GLU A 66 -0.41 20.47 -19.99
C GLU A 66 -1.49 21.55 -20.21
N GLY A 67 -1.53 22.54 -19.32
CA GLY A 67 -2.53 23.61 -19.36
C GLY A 67 -3.93 23.24 -18.82
N GLY A 68 -4.13 22.02 -18.28
CA GLY A 68 -5.38 21.62 -17.62
C GLY A 68 -6.58 21.39 -18.56
N GLN A 69 -6.33 21.24 -19.87
CA GLN A 69 -7.38 21.09 -20.89
C GLN A 69 -8.16 19.78 -20.79
N PHE A 70 -7.54 18.72 -20.25
CA PHE A 70 -8.18 17.44 -19.95
C PHE A 70 -7.68 16.92 -18.61
N ALA A 71 -8.61 16.48 -17.74
CA ALA A 71 -8.31 15.80 -16.50
C ALA A 71 -9.17 14.54 -16.40
N ALA A 72 -8.56 13.36 -16.30
CA ALA A 72 -9.29 12.15 -15.98
C ALA A 72 -9.68 12.16 -14.51
N VAL A 73 -10.98 12.09 -14.23
CA VAL A 73 -11.56 12.09 -12.89
C VAL A 73 -12.29 10.77 -12.67
N GLU A 74 -11.84 10.00 -11.67
CA GLU A 74 -12.43 8.72 -11.31
C GLU A 74 -13.92 8.88 -10.95
N TRP A 75 -14.76 7.93 -11.37
CA TRP A 75 -16.19 7.94 -11.08
C TRP A 75 -16.67 6.61 -10.50
N SER A 76 -16.40 5.51 -11.20
CA SER A 76 -16.82 4.18 -10.78
C SER A 76 -15.78 3.12 -11.11
N ASP A 77 -15.85 2.00 -10.42
CA ASP A 77 -14.94 0.88 -10.60
C ASP A 77 -15.70 -0.45 -10.45
N ASN A 78 -15.11 -1.51 -11.01
CA ASN A 78 -15.59 -2.89 -10.85
C ASN A 78 -14.51 -3.87 -11.34
N GLY A 79 -14.31 -4.98 -10.61
CA GLY A 79 -13.37 -6.03 -11.01
C GLY A 79 -11.94 -5.49 -11.08
N SER A 80 -11.33 -5.50 -12.27
CA SER A 80 -9.95 -5.01 -12.47
C SER A 80 -9.91 -3.66 -13.20
N CYS A 81 -11.00 -2.89 -13.22
CA CYS A 81 -11.12 -1.69 -14.04
C CYS A 81 -11.68 -0.48 -13.28
N PHE A 82 -11.23 0.71 -13.68
CA PHE A 82 -11.83 2.00 -13.36
C PHE A 82 -12.56 2.59 -14.57
N LYS A 83 -13.53 3.46 -14.31
CA LYS A 83 -14.22 4.29 -15.28
C LYS A 83 -14.19 5.74 -14.82
N ASP A 84 -13.75 6.64 -15.69
CA ASP A 84 -13.78 8.08 -15.42
C ASP A 84 -15.18 8.69 -15.68
N VAL A 85 -15.36 9.94 -15.27
CA VAL A 85 -16.61 10.71 -15.47
C VAL A 85 -17.02 10.87 -16.94
N ASN A 86 -16.07 10.73 -17.88
CA ASN A 86 -16.32 10.79 -19.33
C ASN A 86 -16.59 9.40 -19.94
N GLY A 87 -16.59 8.37 -19.10
CA GLY A 87 -16.88 6.99 -19.47
C GLY A 87 -15.71 6.20 -20.05
N LYS A 88 -14.49 6.74 -20.07
CA LYS A 88 -13.31 5.98 -20.49
C LYS A 88 -12.97 4.96 -19.41
N VAL A 89 -12.74 3.71 -19.85
CA VAL A 89 -12.41 2.58 -18.99
C VAL A 89 -10.90 2.37 -18.99
N TYR A 90 -10.35 2.09 -17.82
CA TYR A 90 -8.94 1.82 -17.60
C TYR A 90 -8.78 0.46 -16.95
N ILE A 91 -7.98 -0.43 -17.54
CA ILE A 91 -7.51 -1.64 -16.85
C ILE A 91 -6.56 -1.19 -15.75
N ASP A 92 -6.87 -1.54 -14.51
CA ASP A 92 -6.10 -1.18 -13.35
C ASP A 92 -4.93 -2.14 -13.16
N CYS A 93 -3.76 -1.73 -13.65
CA CYS A 93 -2.47 -2.35 -13.36
C CYS A 93 -1.68 -1.58 -12.29
N LEU A 94 -2.29 -0.61 -11.62
CA LEU A 94 -1.74 0.06 -10.45
C LEU A 94 -2.20 -0.65 -9.16
N GLY A 95 -3.44 -1.14 -9.14
CA GLY A 95 -4.04 -1.81 -8.00
C GLY A 95 -4.01 -0.98 -6.74
N GLY A 96 -4.04 0.35 -6.85
CA GLY A 96 -3.90 1.26 -5.71
C GLY A 96 -2.58 1.06 -4.95
N PHE A 97 -1.48 0.73 -5.63
CA PHE A 97 -0.19 0.40 -5.02
C PHE A 97 -0.24 -0.85 -4.12
N GLY A 98 -1.06 -1.85 -4.50
CA GLY A 98 -1.26 -3.12 -3.78
C GLY A 98 -2.47 -3.16 -2.84
N ILE A 99 -3.49 -2.32 -3.06
CA ILE A 99 -4.76 -2.29 -2.31
C ILE A 99 -5.78 -3.27 -2.90
N TYR A 100 -5.98 -3.27 -4.22
CA TYR A 100 -7.13 -3.94 -4.85
C TYR A 100 -6.86 -5.42 -5.17
N ASN A 101 -6.26 -6.19 -4.26
CA ASN A 101 -5.91 -7.59 -4.51
C ASN A 101 -7.13 -8.44 -4.90
N VAL A 102 -8.28 -8.24 -4.25
CA VAL A 102 -9.53 -8.99 -4.56
C VAL A 102 -10.42 -8.30 -5.61
N GLY A 103 -9.86 -7.30 -6.31
CA GLY A 103 -10.58 -6.46 -7.26
C GLY A 103 -11.38 -5.34 -6.60
N HIS A 104 -11.77 -4.38 -7.43
CA HIS A 104 -12.66 -3.27 -7.12
C HIS A 104 -14.04 -3.76 -6.74
N ARG A 105 -14.56 -3.27 -5.62
CA ARG A 105 -15.91 -3.55 -5.11
C ARG A 105 -16.25 -5.05 -5.09
N ASN A 106 -15.31 -5.88 -4.63
CA ASN A 106 -15.53 -7.32 -4.52
C ASN A 106 -16.87 -7.59 -3.81
N PRO A 107 -17.82 -8.32 -4.45
CA PRO A 107 -19.18 -8.45 -3.93
C PRO A 107 -19.27 -9.04 -2.53
N LYS A 108 -18.37 -9.99 -2.18
CA LYS A 108 -18.33 -10.60 -0.84
C LYS A 108 -17.88 -9.59 0.21
N VAL A 109 -16.86 -8.77 -0.10
CA VAL A 109 -16.34 -7.74 0.82
C VAL A 109 -17.35 -6.60 0.99
N VAL A 110 -17.90 -6.07 -0.11
CA VAL A 110 -18.92 -5.02 -0.07
C VAL A 110 -20.12 -5.48 0.76
N LYS A 111 -20.62 -6.71 0.51
CA LYS A 111 -21.74 -7.27 1.28
C LYS A 111 -21.42 -7.34 2.78
N ALA A 112 -20.23 -7.82 3.16
CA ALA A 112 -19.85 -7.93 4.58
C ALA A 112 -19.81 -6.56 5.27
N VAL A 113 -19.25 -5.54 4.60
CA VAL A 113 -19.22 -4.17 5.10
C VAL A 113 -20.63 -3.59 5.22
N THR A 114 -21.47 -3.74 4.19
CA THR A 114 -22.86 -3.28 4.22
C THR A 114 -23.69 -3.96 5.32
N ASP A 115 -23.53 -5.27 5.52
CA ASP A 115 -24.25 -6.01 6.55
C ASP A 115 -23.78 -5.65 7.97
N GLN A 116 -22.50 -5.28 8.13
CA GLN A 116 -22.00 -4.74 9.40
C GLN A 116 -22.46 -3.29 9.62
N LEU A 117 -22.52 -2.47 8.58
CA LEU A 117 -22.99 -1.08 8.64
C LEU A 117 -24.42 -0.97 9.17
N LYS A 118 -25.30 -1.90 8.77
CA LYS A 118 -26.69 -1.99 9.27
C LYS A 118 -26.80 -2.30 10.77
N ARG A 119 -25.71 -2.77 11.40
CA ARG A 119 -25.67 -3.13 12.83
C ARG A 119 -24.94 -2.08 13.66
N GLN A 120 -23.67 -1.86 13.36
CA GLN A 120 -22.82 -0.89 14.04
C GLN A 120 -21.56 -0.64 13.21
N ALA A 121 -21.34 0.63 12.84
CA ALA A 121 -20.17 1.04 12.06
C ALA A 121 -18.88 1.06 12.90
N LEU A 122 -18.93 1.75 14.05
CA LEU A 122 -17.80 1.95 14.96
C LEU A 122 -18.13 1.41 16.35
N HIS A 123 -17.14 0.82 17.01
CA HIS A 123 -17.24 0.27 18.36
C HIS A 123 -17.26 1.39 19.42
N SER A 124 -17.71 1.08 20.65
CA SER A 124 -17.75 2.06 21.74
C SER A 124 -16.39 2.31 22.41
N GLN A 125 -15.37 1.51 22.08
CA GLN A 125 -14.04 1.47 22.72
C GLN A 125 -14.01 0.93 24.16
N ASP A 126 -15.16 0.61 24.74
CA ASP A 126 -15.29 0.16 26.13
C ASP A 126 -15.88 -1.26 26.22
N LEU A 127 -16.95 -1.52 25.47
CA LEU A 127 -17.50 -2.88 25.37
C LEU A 127 -16.62 -3.74 24.47
N LEU A 128 -16.50 -5.02 24.80
CA LEU A 128 -15.78 -5.99 23.98
C LEU A 128 -16.46 -6.14 22.62
N ASP A 129 -15.73 -5.80 21.55
CA ASP A 129 -16.22 -5.85 20.18
C ASP A 129 -15.89 -7.21 19.51
N PRO A 130 -16.90 -8.00 19.09
CA PRO A 130 -16.70 -9.40 18.72
C PRO A 130 -15.86 -9.60 17.46
N LEU A 131 -16.00 -8.72 16.45
CA LEU A 131 -15.29 -8.89 15.19
C LEU A 131 -13.78 -8.69 15.32
N ARG A 132 -13.33 -7.87 16.27
CA ARG A 132 -11.90 -7.71 16.58
C ARG A 132 -11.31 -9.03 17.09
N ALA A 133 -11.99 -9.68 18.03
CA ALA A 133 -11.56 -10.98 18.57
C ALA A 133 -11.54 -12.07 17.50
N MET A 134 -12.59 -12.13 16.67
CA MET A 134 -12.70 -13.10 15.58
C MET A 134 -11.62 -12.89 14.52
N LEU A 135 -11.37 -11.64 14.11
CA LEU A 135 -10.29 -11.34 13.17
C LEU A 135 -8.92 -11.64 13.75
N ALA A 136 -8.68 -11.34 15.03
CA ALA A 136 -7.42 -11.69 15.70
C ALA A 136 -7.17 -13.20 15.70
N LYS A 137 -8.22 -14.00 15.95
CA LYS A 137 -8.16 -15.47 15.86
C LYS A 137 -7.84 -15.94 14.44
N ILE A 138 -8.51 -15.37 13.43
CA ILE A 138 -8.25 -15.71 12.02
C ILE A 138 -6.79 -15.37 11.66
N LEU A 139 -6.29 -14.20 12.06
CA LEU A 139 -4.90 -13.81 11.84
C LEU A 139 -3.92 -14.78 12.49
N ALA A 140 -4.15 -15.19 13.74
CA ALA A 140 -3.34 -16.19 14.41
C ALA A 140 -3.33 -17.56 13.68
N ASP A 141 -4.41 -17.91 12.99
CA ASP A 141 -4.50 -19.17 12.25
C ASP A 141 -3.82 -19.14 10.88
N ILE A 142 -3.78 -17.98 10.22
CA ILE A 142 -3.24 -17.85 8.86
C ILE A 142 -1.78 -17.35 8.84
N THR A 143 -1.33 -16.67 9.90
CA THR A 143 0.06 -16.17 9.96
C THR A 143 1.04 -17.30 10.26
N PRO A 144 2.29 -17.21 9.77
CA PRO A 144 3.25 -18.30 9.91
C PRO A 144 3.75 -18.44 11.36
N GLY A 145 4.10 -19.67 11.74
CA GLY A 145 4.75 -19.97 13.02
C GLY A 145 3.86 -19.78 14.23
N ASP A 146 4.36 -19.04 15.23
CA ASP A 146 3.72 -18.80 16.53
C ASP A 146 3.21 -17.35 16.69
N LEU A 147 3.09 -16.61 15.58
CA LEU A 147 2.41 -15.32 15.53
C LEU A 147 0.96 -15.49 15.99
N LYS A 148 0.57 -14.76 17.05
CA LYS A 148 -0.65 -15.09 17.81
C LYS A 148 -1.50 -13.89 18.19
N TYR A 149 -0.89 -12.77 18.55
CA TYR A 149 -1.61 -11.60 19.05
C TYR A 149 -1.60 -10.47 18.03
N ALA A 150 -2.77 -9.88 17.81
CA ALA A 150 -2.96 -8.82 16.83
C ALA A 150 -3.32 -7.48 17.49
N PHE A 151 -2.70 -6.41 17.01
CA PHE A 151 -3.12 -5.03 17.24
C PHE A 151 -3.61 -4.43 15.91
N PHE A 152 -4.74 -3.73 15.92
CA PHE A 152 -5.38 -3.22 14.70
C PHE A 152 -5.22 -1.71 14.56
N THR A 153 -4.90 -1.29 13.34
CA THR A 153 -4.60 0.10 12.97
C THR A 153 -5.43 0.51 11.74
N ASN A 154 -5.21 1.72 11.23
CA ASN A 154 -5.94 2.25 10.08
C ASN A 154 -5.11 2.25 8.79
N SER A 155 -3.80 2.03 8.88
CA SER A 155 -2.88 2.18 7.76
C SER A 155 -1.56 1.44 7.98
N GLY A 156 -0.79 1.26 6.90
CA GLY A 156 0.53 0.61 6.98
C GLY A 156 1.54 1.39 7.82
N THR A 157 1.52 2.73 7.75
CA THR A 157 2.40 3.57 8.57
C THR A 157 2.09 3.40 10.06
N GLU A 158 0.81 3.28 10.44
CA GLU A 158 0.43 2.99 11.83
C GLU A 158 0.83 1.57 12.25
N SER A 159 0.72 0.58 11.35
CA SER A 159 1.20 -0.79 11.63
C SER A 159 2.70 -0.79 11.94
N VAL A 160 3.51 -0.10 11.15
CA VAL A 160 4.95 0.03 11.42
C VAL A 160 5.21 0.78 12.73
N GLU A 161 4.51 1.87 13.02
CA GLU A 161 4.65 2.57 14.32
C GLU A 161 4.35 1.65 15.51
N ALA A 162 3.28 0.85 15.42
CA ALA A 162 2.92 -0.11 16.45
C ALA A 162 4.01 -1.19 16.62
N ALA A 163 4.56 -1.72 15.52
CA ALA A 163 5.65 -2.70 15.55
C ALA A 163 6.93 -2.13 16.17
N LEU A 164 7.30 -0.88 15.81
CA LEU A 164 8.46 -0.19 16.40
C LEU A 164 8.29 0.01 17.91
N LYS A 165 7.09 0.44 18.35
CA LYS A 165 6.79 0.61 19.77
C LYS A 165 6.82 -0.71 20.53
N LEU A 166 6.28 -1.77 19.93
CA LEU A 166 6.26 -3.09 20.53
C LEU A 166 7.70 -3.61 20.71
N ALA A 167 8.53 -3.49 19.67
CA ALA A 167 9.93 -3.88 19.73
C ALA A 167 10.75 -3.10 20.78
N LYS A 168 10.53 -1.78 20.90
CA LYS A 168 11.18 -0.96 21.93
C LYS A 168 10.79 -1.40 23.34
N MET A 169 9.50 -1.71 23.56
CA MET A 169 9.03 -2.08 24.89
C MET A 169 9.47 -3.48 25.29
N TYR A 170 9.47 -4.42 24.35
CA TYR A 170 9.94 -5.79 24.59
C TYR A 170 11.44 -5.84 24.91
N SER A 171 12.26 -5.19 24.08
CA SER A 171 13.72 -5.30 24.19
C SER A 171 14.37 -4.29 25.13
N GLU A 172 13.66 -3.21 25.47
CA GLU A 172 14.21 -1.99 26.11
C GLU A 172 15.37 -1.33 25.33
N ARG A 173 15.68 -1.83 24.13
CA ARG A 173 16.71 -1.32 23.22
C ARG A 173 16.11 -0.27 22.30
N THR A 174 16.96 0.61 21.79
CA THR A 174 16.51 1.76 20.98
C THR A 174 17.03 1.80 19.55
N THR A 175 18.02 0.97 19.22
CA THR A 175 18.64 0.89 17.89
C THR A 175 17.82 0.01 16.95
N PHE A 176 17.62 0.46 15.71
CA PHE A 176 16.93 -0.29 14.66
C PHE A 176 17.82 -0.37 13.43
N ILE A 177 17.80 -1.51 12.74
CA ILE A 177 18.38 -1.62 11.40
C ILE A 177 17.23 -1.65 10.39
N SER A 178 17.30 -0.80 9.37
CA SER A 178 16.48 -0.89 8.16
C SER A 178 17.40 -0.90 6.94
N THR A 179 16.83 -0.93 5.74
CA THR A 179 17.61 -1.10 4.51
C THR A 179 17.47 0.09 3.56
N THR A 180 18.51 0.39 2.79
CA THR A 180 18.43 1.40 1.74
C THR A 180 17.33 1.04 0.75
N ARG A 181 16.64 2.05 0.21
CA ARG A 181 15.46 1.93 -0.67
C ARG A 181 14.18 1.40 -0.04
N ALA A 182 14.17 1.06 1.25
CA ALA A 182 12.97 0.63 1.95
C ALA A 182 11.93 1.76 2.06
N PHE A 183 10.66 1.38 2.12
CA PHE A 183 9.54 2.27 2.41
C PHE A 183 8.61 1.65 3.45
N HIS A 184 8.57 2.27 4.64
CA HIS A 184 7.81 1.77 5.78
C HIS A 184 6.70 2.73 6.22
N GLY A 185 6.50 3.83 5.48
CA GLY A 185 5.54 4.86 5.81
C GLY A 185 6.15 6.26 5.89
N LYS A 186 5.31 7.21 6.31
CA LYS A 186 5.62 8.65 6.31
C LYS A 186 5.28 9.35 7.64
N SER A 187 4.74 8.65 8.63
CA SER A 187 4.72 9.14 10.01
C SER A 187 6.14 9.20 10.56
N LEU A 188 6.44 10.10 11.50
CA LEU A 188 7.84 10.39 11.88
C LEU A 188 8.64 9.16 12.36
N GLY A 189 8.02 8.20 13.04
CA GLY A 189 8.67 6.96 13.46
C GLY A 189 8.95 6.03 12.29
N SER A 190 7.92 5.68 11.52
CA SER A 190 8.09 4.84 10.32
C SER A 190 9.02 5.47 9.26
N LEU A 191 8.95 6.79 9.10
CA LEU A 191 9.83 7.58 8.22
C LEU A 191 11.31 7.46 8.63
N SER A 192 11.58 7.18 9.91
CA SER A 192 12.93 6.91 10.42
C SER A 192 13.50 5.61 9.84
N GLY A 193 12.65 4.63 9.53
CA GLY A 193 12.98 3.41 8.78
C GLY A 193 12.99 3.62 7.26
N THR A 194 12.02 4.36 6.70
CA THR A 194 11.97 4.67 5.25
C THR A 194 13.26 5.31 4.76
N ALA A 195 13.79 4.85 3.61
CA ALA A 195 15.15 5.11 3.18
C ALA A 195 15.25 5.84 1.82
N LYS A 196 14.53 6.95 1.66
CA LYS A 196 14.74 7.94 0.58
C LYS A 196 15.10 9.31 1.15
N GLY A 197 16.28 9.82 0.79
CA GLY A 197 16.77 11.10 1.27
C GLY A 197 15.78 12.25 1.05
N MET A 198 15.10 12.29 -0.11
CA MET A 198 14.09 13.31 -0.43
C MET A 198 12.91 13.32 0.56
N PHE A 199 12.45 12.15 1.02
CA PHE A 199 11.34 12.07 1.98
C PHE A 199 11.77 12.37 3.42
N ARG A 200 13.06 12.22 3.74
CA ARG A 200 13.58 12.36 5.11
C ARG A 200 14.13 13.74 5.41
N LYS A 201 14.95 14.30 4.50
CA LYS A 201 15.77 15.50 4.73
C LYS A 201 14.99 16.68 5.33
N PRO A 202 13.78 17.02 4.85
CA PRO A 202 13.03 18.16 5.40
C PRO A 202 12.55 17.99 6.85
N PHE A 203 12.53 16.76 7.39
CA PHE A 203 11.98 16.44 8.70
C PHE A 203 13.04 15.99 9.72
N LEU A 204 14.33 16.16 9.39
CA LEU A 204 15.41 15.85 10.33
C LEU A 204 15.47 16.89 11.47
N PRO A 205 15.80 16.48 12.71
CA PRO A 205 16.12 15.13 13.15
C PRO A 205 14.88 14.22 13.29
N LEU A 206 15.01 12.96 12.84
CA LEU A 206 14.01 11.89 13.00
C LEU A 206 14.27 11.09 14.30
N ILE A 207 13.58 9.96 14.51
CA ILE A 207 13.79 9.12 15.69
C ILE A 207 15.25 8.60 15.73
N PRO A 208 16.00 8.85 16.81
CA PRO A 208 17.38 8.41 16.93
C PRO A 208 17.48 6.87 16.99
N GLY A 209 18.65 6.34 16.62
CA GLY A 209 18.95 4.91 16.69
C GLY A 209 18.69 4.12 15.40
N PHE A 210 18.17 4.72 14.34
CA PHE A 210 18.06 4.04 13.04
C PHE A 210 19.41 4.00 12.30
N ARG A 211 19.79 2.81 11.85
CA ARG A 211 20.91 2.53 10.93
C ARG A 211 20.36 1.94 9.62
N HIS A 212 20.96 2.30 8.49
CA HIS A 212 20.57 1.79 7.18
C HIS A 212 21.72 1.02 6.54
N VAL A 213 21.47 -0.21 6.12
CA VAL A 213 22.41 -1.05 5.35
C VAL A 213 21.86 -1.31 3.94
N PRO A 214 22.69 -1.67 2.94
CA PRO A 214 22.16 -2.07 1.63
C PRO A 214 21.22 -3.28 1.74
N PHE A 215 20.07 -3.24 1.07
CA PHE A 215 19.16 -4.39 1.01
C PHE A 215 19.84 -5.55 0.26
N GLY A 216 19.78 -6.75 0.84
CA GLY A 216 20.44 -7.93 0.27
C GLY A 216 21.91 -8.13 0.69
N ASP A 217 22.50 -7.19 1.43
CA ASP A 217 23.89 -7.26 1.90
C ASP A 217 23.95 -7.75 3.35
N ILE A 218 24.04 -9.07 3.52
CA ILE A 218 24.09 -9.72 4.84
C ILE A 218 25.38 -9.41 5.61
N ASP A 219 26.51 -9.25 4.91
CA ASP A 219 27.80 -8.98 5.54
C ASP A 219 27.82 -7.58 6.17
N MET A 220 27.27 -6.58 5.47
CA MET A 220 27.13 -5.24 6.01
C MET A 220 26.14 -5.20 7.18
N MET A 221 25.07 -6.00 7.13
CA MET A 221 24.15 -6.13 8.27
C MET A 221 24.86 -6.72 9.49
N ARG A 222 25.58 -7.84 9.34
CA ARG A 222 26.36 -8.48 10.41
C ARG A 222 27.36 -7.52 11.03
N LYS A 223 28.13 -6.81 10.20
CA LYS A 223 29.08 -5.81 10.69
C LYS A 223 28.41 -4.68 11.45
N THR A 224 27.20 -4.28 11.06
CA THR A 224 26.41 -3.27 11.78
C THR A 224 25.97 -3.78 13.16
N PHE A 225 25.53 -5.03 13.27
CA PHE A 225 25.26 -5.68 14.56
C PHE A 225 26.50 -5.71 15.47
N GLU A 226 27.65 -6.14 14.94
CA GLU A 226 28.92 -6.17 15.68
C GLU A 226 29.33 -4.80 16.21
N VAL A 227 29.24 -3.76 15.37
CA VAL A 227 29.57 -2.38 15.77
C VAL A 227 28.62 -1.89 16.85
N CYS A 228 27.31 -2.08 16.68
CA CYS A 228 26.29 -1.68 17.65
C CYS A 228 26.52 -2.35 19.01
N ALA A 229 26.78 -3.66 19.05
CA ALA A 229 27.09 -4.37 20.28
C ALA A 229 28.39 -3.86 20.94
N ALA A 230 29.43 -3.59 20.16
CA ALA A 230 30.71 -3.11 20.69
C ALA A 230 30.64 -1.72 21.35
N VAL A 231 29.66 -0.90 20.98
CA VAL A 231 29.47 0.45 21.54
C VAL A 231 28.30 0.55 22.54
N GLY A 232 27.66 -0.58 22.88
CA GLY A 232 26.52 -0.61 23.80
C GLY A 232 25.21 -0.04 23.21
N GLU A 233 25.08 -0.04 21.89
CA GLU A 233 23.87 0.36 21.16
C GLU A 233 23.17 -0.88 20.57
N ASP A 234 23.02 -1.96 21.36
CA ASP A 234 22.45 -3.24 20.92
C ASP A 234 21.15 -3.06 20.13
N VAL A 235 21.03 -3.83 19.05
CA VAL A 235 19.91 -3.72 18.11
C VAL A 235 18.64 -4.26 18.76
N ALA A 236 17.57 -3.46 18.75
CA ALA A 236 16.23 -3.84 19.17
C ALA A 236 15.58 -4.74 18.12
N ALA A 237 15.56 -4.29 16.87
CA ALA A 237 14.96 -5.01 15.77
C ALA A 237 15.56 -4.66 14.41
N VAL A 238 15.42 -5.59 13.47
CA VAL A 238 15.60 -5.37 12.03
C VAL A 238 14.23 -5.21 11.40
N LEU A 239 13.99 -4.08 10.72
CA LEU A 239 12.76 -3.78 9.98
C LEU A 239 13.02 -3.86 8.48
N LEU A 240 12.32 -4.76 7.79
CA LEU A 240 12.45 -4.92 6.34
C LEU A 240 11.15 -5.34 5.66
N GLU A 241 11.00 -4.93 4.41
CA GLU A 241 10.07 -5.56 3.46
C GLU A 241 10.71 -6.88 2.98
N PRO A 242 9.97 -8.00 2.86
CA PRO A 242 10.51 -9.22 2.24
C PRO A 242 10.95 -9.00 0.79
N ILE A 243 10.19 -8.17 0.05
CA ILE A 243 10.49 -7.67 -1.30
C ILE A 243 10.24 -6.16 -1.25
N GLN A 244 11.23 -5.34 -1.61
CA GLN A 244 11.04 -3.89 -1.56
C GLN A 244 10.14 -3.41 -2.71
N GLY A 245 8.93 -2.95 -2.38
CA GLY A 245 7.96 -2.53 -3.39
C GLY A 245 8.31 -1.19 -3.98
N GLU A 246 8.28 -0.15 -3.15
CA GLU A 246 8.58 1.22 -3.58
C GLU A 246 10.03 1.40 -4.05
N GLY A 247 10.94 0.52 -3.62
CA GLY A 247 12.33 0.42 -4.06
C GLY A 247 12.52 0.04 -5.54
N GLY A 248 11.45 -0.35 -6.22
CA GLY A 248 11.46 -0.81 -7.61
C GLY A 248 11.26 -2.31 -7.75
N ILE A 249 10.47 -2.95 -6.88
CA ILE A 249 10.23 -4.40 -6.90
C ILE A 249 11.55 -5.18 -6.80
N ILE A 250 12.32 -4.93 -5.72
CA ILE A 250 13.63 -5.53 -5.52
C ILE A 250 13.48 -6.85 -4.76
N LEU A 251 13.74 -7.96 -5.44
CA LEU A 251 13.78 -9.28 -4.82
C LEU A 251 15.06 -9.45 -4.00
N PRO A 252 15.01 -10.05 -2.80
CA PRO A 252 16.20 -10.35 -2.04
C PRO A 252 17.04 -11.44 -2.73
N PRO A 253 18.37 -11.46 -2.51
CA PRO A 253 19.20 -12.60 -2.89
C PRO A 253 18.74 -13.90 -2.22
N GLU A 254 19.10 -15.03 -2.83
CA GLU A 254 18.81 -16.35 -2.27
C GLU A 254 19.35 -16.46 -0.83
N ASN A 255 18.56 -17.06 0.07
CA ASN A 255 18.88 -17.23 1.49
C ASN A 255 19.12 -15.94 2.30
N TYR A 256 19.00 -14.74 1.73
CA TYR A 256 19.24 -13.49 2.46
C TYR A 256 18.33 -13.37 3.70
N LEU A 257 17.01 -13.56 3.52
CA LEU A 257 16.06 -13.42 4.62
C LEU A 257 16.24 -14.50 5.71
N LYS A 258 16.63 -15.72 5.34
CA LYS A 258 16.98 -16.79 6.29
C LYS A 258 18.20 -16.39 7.13
N GLN A 259 19.23 -15.86 6.50
CA GLN A 259 20.42 -15.37 7.20
C GLN A 259 20.12 -14.15 8.11
N VAL A 260 19.20 -13.27 7.70
CA VAL A 260 18.74 -12.16 8.55
C VAL A 260 18.03 -12.69 9.80
N ARG A 261 17.16 -13.70 9.66
CA ARG A 261 16.50 -14.36 10.80
C ARG A 261 17.51 -14.97 11.76
N GLU A 262 18.46 -15.77 11.24
CA GLU A 262 19.52 -16.37 12.04
C GLU A 262 20.36 -15.32 12.78
N LEU A 263 20.64 -14.18 12.13
CA LEU A 263 21.37 -13.08 12.71
C LEU A 263 20.58 -12.38 13.83
N CYS A 264 19.27 -12.15 13.62
CA CYS A 264 18.38 -11.65 14.67
C CYS A 264 18.38 -12.59 15.89
N ASP A 265 18.30 -13.90 15.67
CA ASP A 265 18.32 -14.90 16.75
C ASP A 265 19.65 -14.89 17.50
N GLN A 266 20.76 -14.79 16.77
CA GLN A 266 22.11 -14.75 17.36
C GLN A 266 22.30 -13.55 18.31
N TYR A 267 21.73 -12.37 17.98
CA TYR A 267 21.90 -11.14 18.77
C TYR A 267 20.71 -10.85 19.72
N GLY A 268 19.72 -11.74 19.76
CA GLY A 268 18.48 -11.54 20.52
C GLY A 268 17.73 -10.28 20.10
N SER A 269 17.77 -9.95 18.80
CA SER A 269 17.03 -8.85 18.21
C SER A 269 15.79 -9.37 17.51
N LEU A 270 14.74 -8.55 17.45
CA LEU A 270 13.52 -8.95 16.77
C LEU A 270 13.64 -8.80 15.24
N LEU A 271 12.94 -9.64 14.52
CA LEU A 271 12.71 -9.52 13.09
C LEU A 271 11.31 -8.98 12.84
N ILE A 272 11.22 -7.83 12.16
CA ILE A 272 9.96 -7.21 11.75
C ILE A 272 9.85 -7.28 10.23
N PHE A 273 8.87 -8.03 9.74
CA PHE A 273 8.50 -8.00 8.32
C PHE A 273 7.41 -6.98 8.06
N ASP A 274 7.73 -6.01 7.23
CA ASP A 274 6.77 -5.10 6.63
C ASP A 274 6.13 -5.74 5.39
N GLU A 275 5.01 -6.42 5.60
CA GLU A 275 4.22 -7.07 4.57
C GLU A 275 3.00 -6.24 4.17
N VAL A 276 3.04 -4.93 4.42
CA VAL A 276 1.97 -3.98 4.03
C VAL A 276 1.67 -4.06 2.54
N GLN A 277 2.68 -4.30 1.69
CA GLN A 277 2.52 -4.39 0.24
C GLN A 277 2.60 -5.82 -0.31
N THR A 278 3.47 -6.66 0.25
CA THR A 278 3.72 -8.02 -0.24
C THR A 278 2.69 -9.05 0.24
N GLY A 279 1.97 -8.73 1.32
CA GLY A 279 0.99 -9.62 1.93
C GLY A 279 -0.29 -9.77 1.12
N MET A 280 -1.21 -10.54 1.71
CA MET A 280 -2.56 -10.78 1.19
C MET A 280 -2.57 -11.40 -0.21
N GLY A 281 -1.66 -12.35 -0.50
CA GLY A 281 -1.66 -13.11 -1.75
C GLY A 281 -0.82 -12.51 -2.90
N ARG A 282 -0.38 -11.26 -2.79
CA ARG A 282 0.22 -10.48 -3.90
C ARG A 282 1.38 -11.20 -4.59
N THR A 283 2.24 -11.83 -3.80
CA THR A 283 3.50 -12.43 -4.25
C THR A 283 3.38 -13.90 -4.64
N GLY A 284 2.17 -14.47 -4.64
CA GLY A 284 1.94 -15.89 -4.93
C GLY A 284 1.74 -16.77 -3.69
N LYS A 285 1.87 -16.19 -2.51
CA LYS A 285 1.61 -16.79 -1.18
C LYS A 285 0.79 -15.81 -0.35
N MET A 286 0.14 -16.31 0.71
CA MET A 286 -0.67 -15.43 1.57
C MET A 286 0.21 -14.31 2.14
N PHE A 287 1.40 -14.66 2.59
CA PHE A 287 2.46 -13.75 3.02
C PHE A 287 3.76 -14.09 2.31
N ALA A 288 4.56 -13.09 1.91
CA ALA A 288 5.85 -13.33 1.27
C ALA A 288 6.83 -14.06 2.20
N ALA A 289 6.66 -13.94 3.52
CA ALA A 289 7.33 -14.76 4.53
C ALA A 289 7.34 -16.26 4.20
N GLU A 290 6.22 -16.78 3.68
CA GLU A 290 6.07 -18.19 3.29
C GLU A 290 6.91 -18.56 2.06
N LEU A 291 7.14 -17.63 1.12
CA LEU A 291 8.00 -17.86 -0.04
C LEU A 291 9.45 -18.14 0.37
N TYR A 292 9.89 -17.48 1.44
CA TYR A 292 11.26 -17.55 1.92
C TYR A 292 11.42 -18.47 3.13
N GLU A 293 10.33 -19.07 3.62
CA GLU A 293 10.29 -19.96 4.78
C GLU A 293 10.89 -19.29 6.04
N VAL A 294 10.55 -18.02 6.27
CA VAL A 294 11.03 -17.26 7.43
C VAL A 294 9.84 -16.80 8.28
N VAL A 295 9.89 -17.09 9.58
CA VAL A 295 8.92 -16.58 10.55
C VAL A 295 9.50 -15.32 11.23
N PRO A 296 8.90 -14.13 11.04
CA PRO A 296 9.29 -12.94 11.77
C PRO A 296 8.71 -12.97 13.20
N ASP A 297 9.27 -12.15 14.09
CA ASP A 297 8.69 -11.95 15.42
C ASP A 297 7.44 -11.06 15.38
N ILE A 298 7.42 -10.15 14.40
CA ILE A 298 6.35 -9.19 14.16
C ILE A 298 6.10 -9.08 12.64
N ILE A 299 4.85 -9.15 12.21
CA ILE A 299 4.43 -8.88 10.82
C ILE A 299 3.47 -7.68 10.77
N CYS A 300 3.75 -6.75 9.86
CA CYS A 300 2.89 -5.59 9.59
C CYS A 300 2.04 -5.83 8.35
N LEU A 301 0.73 -5.56 8.45
CA LEU A 301 -0.25 -5.70 7.38
C LEU A 301 -1.05 -4.39 7.21
N ALA A 302 -1.44 -4.08 5.98
CA ALA A 302 -2.42 -3.02 5.63
C ALA A 302 -2.84 -3.17 4.15
N LYS A 303 -3.12 -2.05 3.45
CA LYS A 303 -3.49 -2.00 2.02
C LYS A 303 -4.57 -3.02 1.67
N ALA A 304 -4.21 -4.10 0.97
CA ALA A 304 -5.10 -5.18 0.57
C ALA A 304 -5.84 -5.85 1.74
N PHE A 305 -5.33 -5.72 2.97
CA PHE A 305 -5.99 -6.22 4.17
C PHE A 305 -7.44 -5.71 4.31
N GLY A 306 -7.73 -4.50 3.84
CA GLY A 306 -9.08 -3.93 3.86
C GLY A 306 -9.96 -4.26 2.65
N GLY A 307 -9.48 -5.13 1.75
CA GLY A 307 -10.23 -5.62 0.58
C GLY A 307 -10.55 -4.58 -0.49
N GLY A 308 -9.83 -3.45 -0.49
CA GLY A 308 -10.15 -2.31 -1.36
C GLY A 308 -11.46 -1.58 -1.01
N VAL A 309 -12.04 -1.87 0.17
CA VAL A 309 -13.31 -1.24 0.62
C VAL A 309 -13.10 -0.39 1.87
N MET A 310 -12.31 -0.87 2.84
CA MET A 310 -12.05 -0.14 4.10
C MET A 310 -10.57 0.14 4.29
N PRO A 311 -10.17 1.31 4.82
CA PRO A 311 -8.83 1.47 5.38
C PRO A 311 -8.68 0.57 6.61
N ALA A 312 -7.64 -0.26 6.62
CA ALA A 312 -7.35 -1.18 7.70
C ALA A 312 -5.85 -1.50 7.75
N GLY A 313 -5.33 -1.73 8.94
CA GLY A 313 -4.00 -2.29 9.17
C GLY A 313 -3.99 -3.19 10.40
N ALA A 314 -2.94 -3.99 10.51
CA ALA A 314 -2.69 -4.83 11.67
C ALA A 314 -1.19 -5.01 11.90
N VAL A 315 -0.84 -5.27 13.14
CA VAL A 315 0.42 -5.90 13.53
C VAL A 315 0.08 -7.21 14.19
N VAL A 316 0.71 -8.30 13.77
CA VAL A 316 0.62 -9.60 14.46
C VAL A 316 2.00 -9.93 15.00
N ALA A 317 2.08 -10.33 16.26
CA ALA A 317 3.34 -10.70 16.89
C ALA A 317 3.21 -12.01 17.67
N THR A 318 4.36 -12.62 17.97
CA THR A 318 4.45 -13.75 18.89
C THR A 318 3.98 -13.33 20.29
N GLU A 319 3.49 -14.27 21.09
CA GLU A 319 3.06 -13.99 22.46
C GLU A 319 4.21 -13.44 23.32
N ASN A 320 5.41 -13.98 23.14
CA ASN A 320 6.60 -13.56 23.86
C ASN A 320 6.90 -12.06 23.69
N VAL A 321 6.63 -11.51 22.49
CA VAL A 321 6.83 -10.10 22.20
C VAL A 321 5.60 -9.27 22.61
N PHE A 322 4.39 -9.73 22.28
CA PHE A 322 3.15 -8.98 22.53
C PHE A 322 2.82 -8.84 24.02
N ASN A 323 3.25 -9.78 24.87
CA ASN A 323 2.98 -9.75 26.31
C ASN A 323 3.45 -8.46 27.02
N SER A 324 4.36 -7.71 26.40
CA SER A 324 4.85 -6.41 26.89
C SER A 324 3.73 -5.37 27.02
N TRP A 325 2.58 -5.57 26.36
CA TRP A 325 1.39 -4.72 26.48
C TRP A 325 0.30 -5.26 27.42
N PHE A 326 0.47 -6.45 28.02
CA PHE A 326 -0.60 -7.07 28.81
C PHE A 326 -0.90 -6.36 30.12
N ASP A 327 0.14 -5.98 30.88
CA ASP A 327 -0.03 -5.35 32.19
C ASP A 327 -0.72 -3.98 32.10
N ASN A 328 -0.48 -3.26 31.01
CA ASN A 328 -1.20 -2.03 30.70
C ASN A 328 -1.65 -2.05 29.23
N PRO A 329 -2.89 -2.51 28.96
CA PRO A 329 -3.41 -2.62 27.60
C PRO A 329 -3.63 -1.25 26.93
N PHE A 330 -3.46 -0.15 27.67
CA PHE A 330 -3.56 1.22 27.17
C PHE A 330 -2.21 1.83 26.75
N MET A 331 -1.09 1.10 26.87
CA MET A 331 0.24 1.58 26.45
C MET A 331 0.30 1.96 24.97
N HIS A 332 -0.49 1.30 24.13
CA HIS A 332 -0.70 1.71 22.76
C HIS A 332 -2.14 1.45 22.33
N THR A 333 -2.83 2.54 21.95
CA THR A 333 -4.18 2.52 21.39
C THR A 333 -4.24 3.42 20.15
N THR A 334 -5.30 3.26 19.37
CA THR A 334 -5.69 4.16 18.28
C THR A 334 -7.21 4.17 18.17
N THR A 335 -7.81 5.35 17.95
CA THR A 335 -9.26 5.59 18.10
C THR A 335 -10.12 4.68 17.22
N PHE A 336 -9.72 4.45 15.97
CA PHE A 336 -10.52 3.72 14.98
C PHE A 336 -10.02 2.30 14.71
N GLY A 337 -8.90 1.91 15.31
CA GLY A 337 -8.25 0.62 15.06
C GLY A 337 -9.18 -0.54 15.40
N GLY A 338 -9.33 -1.49 14.48
CA GLY A 338 -10.18 -2.67 14.66
C GLY A 338 -11.67 -2.36 14.76
N ASN A 339 -12.13 -1.24 14.18
CA ASN A 339 -13.56 -0.97 14.11
C ASN A 339 -14.32 -2.08 13.36
N PRO A 340 -15.62 -2.30 13.68
CA PRO A 340 -16.40 -3.40 13.09
C PRO A 340 -16.42 -3.44 11.56
N LEU A 341 -16.48 -2.29 10.86
CA LEU A 341 -16.49 -2.27 9.40
C LEU A 341 -15.15 -2.74 8.81
N ALA A 342 -14.03 -2.23 9.33
CA ALA A 342 -12.70 -2.64 8.91
C ALA A 342 -12.47 -4.13 9.19
N CYS A 343 -12.93 -4.63 10.35
CA CYS A 343 -12.85 -6.06 10.66
C CYS A 343 -13.70 -6.90 9.70
N ALA A 344 -14.93 -6.48 9.39
CA ALA A 344 -15.79 -7.18 8.44
C ALA A 344 -15.15 -7.25 7.04
N ALA A 345 -14.56 -6.14 6.58
CA ALA A 345 -13.84 -6.10 5.30
C ALA A 345 -12.65 -7.07 5.29
N ALA A 346 -11.81 -7.04 6.32
CA ALA A 346 -10.64 -7.91 6.42
C ALA A 346 -11.00 -9.40 6.50
N ILE A 347 -12.00 -9.76 7.31
CA ILE A 347 -12.49 -11.15 7.40
C ILE A 347 -12.99 -11.63 6.03
N ALA A 348 -13.81 -10.81 5.34
CA ALA A 348 -14.32 -11.17 4.02
C ALA A 348 -13.21 -11.28 2.97
N THR A 349 -12.20 -10.40 3.04
CA THR A 349 -11.05 -10.43 2.14
C THR A 349 -10.22 -11.69 2.33
N ILE A 350 -9.90 -12.07 3.57
CA ILE A 350 -9.20 -13.33 3.88
C ILE A 350 -10.01 -14.52 3.37
N GLY A 351 -11.34 -14.51 3.58
CA GLY A 351 -12.24 -15.53 3.05
C GLY A 351 -12.17 -15.66 1.53
N VAL A 352 -12.26 -14.55 0.79
CA VAL A 352 -12.12 -14.52 -0.68
C VAL A 352 -10.77 -15.08 -1.11
N LEU A 353 -9.67 -14.61 -0.52
CA LEU A 353 -8.32 -15.04 -0.88
C LEU A 353 -8.13 -16.56 -0.76
N ILE A 354 -8.67 -17.16 0.31
CA ILE A 354 -8.59 -18.60 0.58
C ILE A 354 -9.55 -19.39 -0.32
N GLU A 355 -10.83 -19.01 -0.38
CA GLU A 355 -11.87 -19.73 -1.13
C GLU A 355 -11.56 -19.79 -2.62
N GLU A 356 -11.04 -18.68 -3.18
CA GLU A 356 -10.79 -18.52 -4.61
C GLU A 356 -9.34 -18.81 -4.99
N LYS A 357 -8.50 -19.23 -4.02
CA LYS A 357 -7.07 -19.57 -4.22
C LYS A 357 -6.32 -18.46 -4.96
N LEU A 358 -6.56 -17.22 -4.53
CA LEU A 358 -5.99 -16.05 -5.18
C LEU A 358 -4.47 -15.93 -5.03
N PRO A 359 -3.83 -16.37 -3.92
CA PRO A 359 -2.38 -16.47 -3.87
C PRO A 359 -1.82 -17.39 -4.97
N GLU A 360 -2.39 -18.59 -5.15
CA GLU A 360 -1.96 -19.53 -6.18
C GLU A 360 -2.18 -18.96 -7.59
N ARG A 361 -3.33 -18.32 -7.81
CA ARG A 361 -3.61 -17.60 -9.05
C ARG A 361 -2.60 -16.49 -9.31
N ALA A 362 -2.23 -15.72 -8.28
CA ALA A 362 -1.24 -14.65 -8.42
C ALA A 362 0.14 -15.20 -8.82
N ALA A 363 0.52 -16.39 -8.34
CA ALA A 363 1.73 -17.07 -8.77
C ALA A 363 1.64 -17.49 -10.26
N GLU A 364 0.54 -18.11 -10.66
CA GLU A 364 0.32 -18.61 -12.03
C GLU A 364 0.24 -17.46 -13.06
N VAL A 365 -0.70 -16.54 -12.86
CA VAL A 365 -0.94 -15.41 -13.77
C VAL A 365 0.24 -14.44 -13.74
N GLY A 366 0.86 -14.25 -12.58
CA GLY A 366 2.06 -13.43 -12.44
C GLY A 366 3.25 -13.96 -13.25
N ALA A 367 3.48 -15.28 -13.23
CA ALA A 367 4.52 -15.91 -14.04
C ALA A 367 4.26 -15.73 -15.55
N TYR A 368 3.02 -15.96 -15.98
CA TYR A 368 2.60 -15.71 -17.36
C TYR A 368 2.82 -14.25 -17.77
N PHE A 369 2.32 -13.31 -16.97
CA PHE A 369 2.41 -11.88 -17.26
C PHE A 369 3.87 -11.41 -17.32
N LEU A 370 4.72 -11.86 -16.40
CA LEU A 370 6.14 -11.55 -16.40
C LEU A 370 6.86 -12.07 -17.65
N GLU A 371 6.53 -13.29 -18.09
CA GLU A 371 7.09 -13.88 -19.31
C GLU A 371 6.67 -13.09 -20.56
N GLU A 372 5.39 -12.76 -20.69
CA GLU A 372 4.85 -12.03 -21.84
C GLU A 372 5.36 -10.59 -21.92
N LEU A 373 5.51 -9.89 -20.78
CA LEU A 373 6.15 -8.57 -20.73
C LEU A 373 7.61 -8.64 -21.20
N LYS A 374 8.37 -9.66 -20.78
CA LYS A 374 9.75 -9.88 -21.24
C LYS A 374 9.82 -10.15 -22.74
N LYS A 375 8.86 -10.91 -23.29
CA LYS A 375 8.75 -11.15 -24.74
C LYS A 375 8.42 -9.85 -25.49
N ALA A 376 7.52 -9.03 -24.96
CA ALA A 376 7.14 -7.76 -25.55
C ALA A 376 8.29 -6.73 -25.58
N ALA A 377 9.20 -6.79 -24.61
CA ALA A 377 10.36 -5.91 -24.54
C ALA A 377 11.54 -6.32 -25.45
N LYS A 378 11.50 -7.50 -26.09
CA LYS A 378 12.58 -7.94 -26.99
C LYS A 378 12.73 -6.99 -28.17
N GLY A 379 13.96 -6.56 -28.44
CA GLY A 379 14.27 -5.54 -29.45
C GLY A 379 14.15 -4.10 -28.94
N HIS A 380 13.86 -3.90 -27.65
CA HIS A 380 13.81 -2.60 -26.97
C HIS A 380 14.74 -2.55 -25.76
N GLU A 381 15.83 -3.33 -25.77
CA GLU A 381 16.81 -3.42 -24.67
C GLU A 381 17.56 -2.10 -24.42
N ASP A 382 17.60 -1.20 -25.42
CA ASP A 382 18.14 0.16 -25.28
C ASP A 382 17.26 1.07 -24.40
N ASN A 383 15.98 0.70 -24.20
CA ASN A 383 15.02 1.43 -23.37
C ASN A 383 14.76 0.70 -22.05
N VAL A 384 14.49 -0.60 -22.11
CA VAL A 384 14.12 -1.44 -20.95
C VAL A 384 15.39 -2.08 -20.39
N GLN A 385 15.73 -1.73 -19.16
CA GLN A 385 16.89 -2.27 -18.46
C GLN A 385 16.61 -3.68 -17.90
N GLU A 386 15.47 -3.85 -17.22
CA GLU A 386 15.11 -5.12 -16.59
C GLU A 386 13.61 -5.21 -16.37
N ILE A 387 13.06 -6.43 -16.47
CA ILE A 387 11.72 -6.76 -15.99
C ILE A 387 11.82 -7.87 -14.96
N ARG A 388 11.33 -7.60 -13.75
CA ARG A 388 11.43 -8.49 -12.58
C ARG A 388 10.12 -8.50 -11.81
N GLY A 389 9.90 -9.53 -11.00
CA GLY A 389 8.71 -9.60 -10.17
C GLY A 389 8.53 -10.95 -9.51
N GLN A 390 7.57 -11.00 -8.59
CA GLN A 390 7.15 -12.20 -7.87
C GLN A 390 5.62 -12.16 -7.73
N GLY A 391 4.93 -13.20 -8.22
CA GLY A 391 3.48 -13.17 -8.37
C GLY A 391 3.03 -11.98 -9.24
N LEU A 392 1.98 -11.28 -8.83
CA LEU A 392 1.46 -10.08 -9.51
C LEU A 392 2.07 -8.78 -8.96
N MET A 393 3.30 -8.85 -8.46
CA MET A 393 4.10 -7.69 -8.06
C MET A 393 5.28 -7.59 -9.03
N ILE A 394 5.12 -6.78 -10.08
CA ILE A 394 6.04 -6.73 -11.22
C ILE A 394 6.57 -5.30 -11.40
N GLY A 395 7.86 -5.18 -11.71
CA GLY A 395 8.54 -3.94 -12.00
C GLY A 395 9.21 -3.99 -13.38
N ILE A 396 9.01 -2.93 -14.16
CA ILE A 396 9.69 -2.67 -15.43
C ILE A 396 10.62 -1.49 -15.20
N GLU A 397 11.92 -1.74 -15.17
CA GLU A 397 12.94 -0.71 -15.01
C GLU A 397 13.48 -0.28 -16.37
N PHE A 398 13.55 1.04 -16.57
CA PHE A 398 14.06 1.68 -17.77
C PHE A 398 15.44 2.27 -17.50
N HIS A 399 16.24 2.46 -18.54
CA HIS A 399 17.57 3.09 -18.38
C HIS A 399 17.47 4.56 -17.93
N GLN A 400 16.38 5.25 -18.31
CA GLN A 400 16.09 6.65 -17.99
C GLN A 400 14.65 6.80 -17.50
N ASP A 401 14.41 7.72 -16.57
CA ASP A 401 13.09 7.95 -15.99
C ASP A 401 12.12 8.65 -16.94
N GLU A 402 12.62 9.45 -17.89
CA GLU A 402 11.82 10.04 -18.96
C GLU A 402 11.15 8.96 -19.82
N ILE A 403 11.88 7.89 -20.16
CA ILE A 403 11.35 6.75 -20.92
C ILE A 403 10.23 6.07 -20.13
N GLY A 404 10.43 5.83 -18.84
CA GLY A 404 9.41 5.27 -17.97
C GLY A 404 8.16 6.16 -17.86
N TYR A 405 8.34 7.49 -17.83
CA TYR A 405 7.23 8.43 -17.87
C TYR A 405 6.45 8.35 -19.18
N ASP A 406 7.13 8.33 -20.32
CA ASP A 406 6.50 8.27 -21.64
C ASP A 406 5.77 6.95 -21.86
N VAL A 407 6.34 5.82 -21.43
CA VAL A 407 5.64 4.53 -21.44
C VAL A 407 4.39 4.58 -20.58
N SER A 408 4.52 5.07 -19.34
CA SER A 408 3.40 5.18 -18.39
C SER A 408 2.26 6.04 -18.93
N LYS A 409 2.58 7.12 -19.65
CA LYS A 409 1.64 8.01 -20.32
C LYS A 409 1.00 7.33 -21.54
N GLY A 410 1.80 6.74 -22.42
CA GLY A 410 1.30 6.04 -23.61
C GLY A 410 0.36 4.87 -23.29
N MET A 411 0.62 4.17 -22.18
CA MET A 411 -0.28 3.14 -21.63
C MET A 411 -1.58 3.75 -21.09
N PHE A 412 -1.50 4.87 -20.38
CA PHE A 412 -2.67 5.58 -19.85
C PHE A 412 -3.59 6.11 -20.96
N ASP A 413 -3.02 6.66 -22.02
CA ASP A 413 -3.75 7.14 -23.19
C ASP A 413 -4.56 6.02 -23.85
N ARG A 414 -4.05 4.78 -23.77
CA ARG A 414 -4.69 3.55 -24.27
C ARG A 414 -5.57 2.82 -23.25
N GLY A 415 -5.81 3.41 -22.08
CA GLY A 415 -6.71 2.84 -21.07
C GLY A 415 -6.07 1.75 -20.22
N VAL A 416 -4.75 1.82 -19.96
CA VAL A 416 -4.08 0.99 -18.96
C VAL A 416 -3.44 1.87 -17.89
N LEU A 417 -3.91 1.73 -16.65
CA LEU A 417 -3.43 2.50 -15.52
C LEU A 417 -2.23 1.80 -14.88
N VAL A 418 -1.08 2.45 -14.95
CA VAL A 418 0.19 2.07 -14.27
C VAL A 418 0.75 3.28 -13.51
N ALA A 419 1.78 3.11 -12.69
CA ALA A 419 2.49 4.24 -12.08
C ALA A 419 3.97 3.94 -11.87
N GLY A 420 4.75 4.99 -11.57
CA GLY A 420 6.12 4.82 -11.08
C GLY A 420 6.19 4.22 -9.67
N THR A 421 7.39 4.12 -9.12
CA THR A 421 7.60 3.79 -7.70
C THR A 421 8.06 5.01 -6.91
N LEU A 422 7.67 5.13 -5.64
CA LEU A 422 7.96 6.30 -4.83
C LEU A 422 9.45 6.44 -4.54
N ILE A 423 10.23 5.35 -4.54
CA ILE A 423 11.67 5.40 -4.30
C ILE A 423 12.45 5.45 -5.60
N ASN A 424 12.13 4.61 -6.58
CA ASN A 424 12.81 4.54 -7.88
C ASN A 424 11.99 5.21 -9.01
N SER A 425 12.48 6.33 -9.56
CA SER A 425 11.83 7.04 -10.67
C SER A 425 11.90 6.28 -12.00
N LYS A 426 12.87 5.35 -12.15
CA LYS A 426 13.09 4.59 -13.38
C LYS A 426 12.22 3.33 -13.50
N THR A 427 11.49 2.96 -12.46
CA THR A 427 10.67 1.75 -12.45
C THR A 427 9.19 2.09 -12.54
N ILE A 428 8.51 1.53 -13.53
CA ILE A 428 7.04 1.43 -13.56
C ILE A 428 6.64 0.14 -12.86
N ARG A 429 5.63 0.20 -11.99
CA ARG A 429 5.02 -0.98 -11.39
C ARG A 429 3.83 -1.47 -12.20
N ILE A 430 3.65 -2.79 -12.17
CA ILE A 430 2.48 -3.51 -12.63
C ILE A 430 1.98 -4.34 -11.45
N GLU A 431 0.94 -3.87 -10.79
CA GLU A 431 0.34 -4.45 -9.57
C GLU A 431 -1.20 -4.59 -9.72
N PRO A 432 -1.73 -5.30 -10.73
CA PRO A 432 -3.17 -5.40 -10.96
C PRO A 432 -3.91 -6.16 -9.84
N ALA A 433 -5.23 -6.20 -9.87
CA ALA A 433 -5.99 -7.12 -9.02
C ALA A 433 -5.54 -8.59 -9.26
N LEU A 434 -5.59 -9.44 -8.22
CA LEU A 434 -5.27 -10.87 -8.35
C LEU A 434 -6.33 -11.62 -9.20
N THR A 435 -7.50 -11.00 -9.33
CA THR A 435 -8.61 -11.45 -10.15
C THR A 435 -8.47 -11.06 -11.63
N ILE A 436 -7.40 -10.38 -12.05
CA ILE A 436 -7.16 -10.02 -13.45
C ILE A 436 -7.25 -11.25 -14.36
N SER A 437 -7.94 -11.12 -15.49
CA SER A 437 -8.11 -12.18 -16.48
C SER A 437 -6.91 -12.28 -17.43
N TYR A 438 -6.74 -13.44 -18.07
CA TYR A 438 -5.72 -13.62 -19.11
C TYR A 438 -5.93 -12.66 -20.29
N ASP A 439 -7.19 -12.43 -20.71
CA ASP A 439 -7.51 -11.46 -21.78
C ASP A 439 -7.10 -10.02 -21.42
N GLU A 440 -7.28 -9.61 -20.16
CA GLU A 440 -6.82 -8.31 -19.67
C GLU A 440 -5.29 -8.25 -19.65
N VAL A 441 -4.62 -9.30 -19.20
CA VAL A 441 -3.15 -9.41 -19.24
C VAL A 441 -2.64 -9.25 -20.68
N ASP A 442 -3.20 -10.00 -21.62
CA ASP A 442 -2.80 -9.96 -23.03
C ASP A 442 -3.00 -8.57 -23.64
N LYS A 443 -4.11 -7.90 -23.29
CA LYS A 443 -4.35 -6.52 -23.72
C LYS A 443 -3.33 -5.55 -23.14
N VAL A 444 -2.93 -5.72 -21.87
CA VAL A 444 -1.89 -4.89 -21.25
C VAL A 444 -0.53 -5.12 -21.90
N VAL A 445 -0.15 -6.38 -22.16
CA VAL A 445 1.10 -6.73 -22.86
C VAL A 445 1.11 -6.16 -24.28
N SER A 446 0.02 -6.30 -25.04
CA SER A 446 -0.10 -5.71 -26.37
C SER A 446 0.05 -4.19 -26.34
N THR A 447 -0.62 -3.55 -25.39
CA THR A 447 -0.54 -2.09 -25.19
C THR A 447 0.90 -1.65 -24.87
N PHE A 448 1.58 -2.36 -23.96
CA PHE A 448 2.97 -2.09 -23.62
C PHE A 448 3.89 -2.21 -24.84
N LYS A 449 3.73 -3.28 -25.64
CA LYS A 449 4.50 -3.49 -26.87
C LYS A 449 4.28 -2.36 -27.90
N GLU A 450 3.04 -1.97 -28.14
CA GLU A 450 2.71 -0.87 -29.05
C GLU A 450 3.35 0.45 -28.63
N VAL A 451 3.34 0.74 -27.33
CA VAL A 451 3.93 1.96 -26.77
C VAL A 451 5.46 1.96 -26.91
N LEU A 452 6.12 0.82 -26.64
CA LEU A 452 7.57 0.70 -26.83
C LEU A 452 7.99 0.94 -28.29
N VAL A 453 7.20 0.47 -29.26
CA VAL A 453 7.46 0.71 -30.69
C VAL A 453 7.39 2.20 -31.03
N GLN A 454 6.48 2.94 -30.42
CA GLN A 454 6.31 4.38 -30.68
C GLN A 454 7.41 5.25 -30.08
N ILE A 455 8.00 4.85 -28.96
CA ILE A 455 9.09 5.61 -28.33
C ILE A 455 10.38 5.52 -29.16
N ASN A 456 10.51 4.51 -30.02
CA ASN A 456 11.63 4.34 -30.95
C ASN A 456 11.44 5.06 -32.30
N ALA A 457 10.29 5.70 -32.54
CA ALA A 457 9.96 6.42 -33.77
C ALA A 457 10.06 7.93 -33.57
#